data_AF-A0A0L0QM64-F1
#
_entry.id   AF-A0A0L0QM64-F1
#
_cell.length_a   1.000
_cell.length_b   1.000
_cell.length_c   1.000
_cell.angle_alpha   90.00
_cell.angle_beta   90.00
_cell.angle_gamma   90.00
#
_symmetry.space_group_name_H-M   'P 1'
#
loop_
_entity.id
_entity.type
_entity.pdbx_description
1 polymer ?
#
loop_
_entity_poly.entity_id
_entity_poly.type
_entity_poly.pdbx_seq_one_letter_code
_entity_poly.pdbx_strand_id
1 'polypeptide(L)' 'MYQVKITDLGRNNVTVTEDMEVVNFNNLLSMVLPHLVSSDIHFVVNYGVGYVHAGFRSVGKIEVTPI' A
#
# COMPACT_ATOMS: atom_id res chain seq x y z
N MET A 1 0.64 -17.35 -3.22
CA MET A 1 1.41 -16.25 -2.60
C MET A 1 0.98 -14.96 -3.31
N TYR A 2 1.30 -13.76 -2.81
CA TYR A 2 0.94 -12.52 -3.50
C TYR A 2 2.13 -11.59 -3.61
N GLN A 3 2.34 -11.00 -4.78
CA GLN A 3 3.23 -9.87 -4.96
C GLN A 3 2.40 -8.60 -4.82
N VAL A 4 2.77 -7.74 -3.88
CA VAL A 4 2.14 -6.43 -3.67
C VAL A 4 3.09 -5.34 -4.09
N LYS A 5 2.62 -4.44 -4.94
CA LYS A 5 3.35 -3.27 -5.41
C LYS A 5 2.57 -2.01 -5.06
N ILE A 6 3.22 -1.09 -4.37
CA ILE A 6 2.67 0.22 -4.02
C ILE A 6 3.42 1.28 -4.81
N THR A 7 2.71 2.06 -5.63
CA THR A 7 3.27 3.14 -6.46
C THR A 7 2.76 4.50 -6.03
N ASP A 8 3.43 5.57 -6.48
CA ASP A 8 3.07 6.96 -6.18
C ASP A 8 2.93 7.23 -4.66
N LEU A 9 3.74 6.55 -3.83
CA LEU A 9 3.59 6.60 -2.38
C LEU A 9 4.13 7.91 -1.79
N GLY A 10 3.23 8.65 -1.14
CA GLY A 10 3.53 9.92 -0.48
C GLY A 10 3.97 11.03 -1.45
N ARG A 11 4.53 12.11 -0.91
CA ARG A 11 4.97 13.27 -1.71
C ARG A 11 6.22 12.98 -2.56
N ASN A 12 6.97 11.96 -2.19
CA ASN A 12 8.22 11.57 -2.84
C ASN A 12 8.01 10.54 -3.96
N ASN A 13 6.76 10.17 -4.26
CA ASN A 13 6.39 9.18 -5.28
C ASN A 13 7.18 7.87 -5.18
N VAL A 14 7.33 7.36 -3.95
CA VAL A 14 8.08 6.13 -3.69
C VAL A 14 7.32 4.94 -4.29
N THR A 15 8.07 3.97 -4.81
CA THR A 15 7.53 2.66 -5.19
C THR A 15 8.14 1.59 -4.31
N VAL A 16 7.29 0.73 -3.75
CA VAL A 16 7.67 -0.40 -2.88
C VAL A 16 7.04 -1.67 -3.44
N THR A 17 7.80 -2.75 -3.51
CA THR A 17 7.32 -4.06 -3.94
C THR A 17 7.74 -5.10 -2.92
N GLU A 18 6.80 -5.94 -2.47
CA GLU A 18 7.06 -7.01 -1.51
C GLU A 18 6.17 -8.23 -1.81
N ASP A 19 6.72 -9.42 -1.61
CA ASP A 19 5.97 -10.67 -1.71
C ASP A 19 5.46 -11.06 -0.32
N MET A 20 4.18 -11.39 -0.19
CA MET A 20 3.54 -11.76 1.07
C MET A 20 2.56 -12.92 0.91
N GLU A 21 2.46 -13.75 1.94
CA GLU A 21 1.52 -14.89 1.94
C GLU A 21 0.06 -14.44 2.00
N VAL A 22 -0.21 -13.38 2.77
CA VAL A 22 -1.54 -12.83 3.00
C VAL A 22 -1.50 -11.31 2.88
N VAL A 23 -2.41 -10.75 2.10
CA VAL A 23 -2.60 -9.30 1.99
C VAL A 23 -3.58 -8.86 3.07
N ASN A 24 -3.07 -8.21 4.12
CA ASN A 24 -3.87 -7.70 5.24
C ASN A 24 -3.39 -6.31 5.66
N PHE A 25 -4.16 -5.66 6.54
CA PHE A 25 -3.87 -4.31 7.01
C PHE A 25 -2.47 -4.17 7.61
N ASN A 26 -2.02 -5.10 8.46
CA ASN A 26 -0.74 -4.99 9.14
C ASN A 26 0.43 -5.07 8.16
N ASN A 27 0.36 -5.97 7.17
CA ASN A 27 1.40 -6.14 6.15
C ASN A 27 1.46 -4.92 5.21
N LEU A 28 0.30 -4.39 4.82
CA LEU A 28 0.25 -3.16 4.03
C LEU A 28 0.77 -1.96 4.83
N LEU A 29 0.47 -1.90 6.13
CA LEU A 29 0.94 -0.84 7.02
C LEU A 29 2.46 -0.86 7.19
N SER A 30 3.08 -2.03 7.37
CA SER A 30 4.53 -2.13 7.48
C SER A 30 5.25 -1.68 6.22
N MET A 31 4.66 -1.91 5.04
CA MET A 31 5.22 -1.43 3.76
C MET A 31 5.21 0.10 3.65
N VAL A 32 4.20 0.79 4.19
CA VAL A 32 4.01 2.24 3.95
C VAL A 32 4.52 3.14 5.07
N LEU A 33 4.57 2.66 6.31
CA LEU A 33 5.02 3.45 7.48
C LEU A 33 6.39 4.11 7.31
N PRO A 34 7.41 3.46 6.71
CA PRO A 34 8.71 4.10 6.48
C PRO A 34 8.66 5.30 5.53
N HIS A 35 7.58 5.43 4.75
CA HIS A 35 7.44 6.41 3.68
C HIS A 35 6.35 7.46 3.95
N LEU A 36 5.56 7.29 5.01
CA LEU A 36 4.47 8.18 5.38
C LEU A 36 4.65 8.69 6.82
N VAL A 37 4.39 9.99 7.02
CA VAL A 37 4.44 10.62 8.34
C VAL A 37 3.07 10.58 9.04
N SER A 38 1.99 10.35 8.29
CA SER A 38 0.63 10.30 8.83
C SER A 38 0.46 9.08 9.74
N SER A 39 -0.11 9.29 10.93
CA SER A 39 -0.59 8.20 11.79
C SER A 39 -1.99 7.70 11.39
N ASP A 40 -2.69 8.45 10.55
CA ASP A 40 -4.02 8.14 10.05
C ASP A 40 -3.89 7.55 8.64
N ILE A 41 -3.79 6.22 8.55
CA ILE A 41 -3.57 5.48 7.31
C ILE A 41 -4.70 4.45 7.13
N HIS A 42 -5.27 4.42 5.93
CA HIS A 42 -6.27 3.42 5.55
C HIS A 42 -5.95 2.82 4.17
N PHE A 43 -6.45 1.61 3.95
CA PHE A 43 -6.28 0.89 2.69
C PHE A 43 -7.63 0.49 2.14
N VAL A 44 -7.82 0.67 0.84
CA VAL A 44 -8.97 0.15 0.11
C VAL A 44 -8.43 -0.70 -1.03
N VAL A 45 -8.74 -1.99 -1.04
CA VAL A 45 -8.31 -2.92 -2.09
C VAL A 45 -9.53 -3.64 -2.64
N ASN A 46 -9.69 -3.63 -3.97
CA ASN A 46 -10.78 -4.26 -4.67
C ASN A 46 -10.27 -4.93 -5.96
N TYR A 47 -10.56 -6.22 -6.14
CA TYR A 47 -10.12 -7.01 -7.30
C TYR A 47 -8.62 -6.88 -7.63
N GLY A 48 -7.76 -6.84 -6.60
CA GLY A 48 -6.31 -6.77 -6.76
C GLY A 48 -5.76 -5.36 -7.07
N VAL A 49 -6.61 -4.34 -7.15
CA VAL A 49 -6.17 -2.94 -7.26
C VAL A 49 -6.69 -2.15 -6.06
N GLY A 50 -5.89 -1.25 -5.51
CA GLY A 50 -6.26 -0.50 -4.34
C GLY A 50 -5.54 0.84 -4.21
N TYR A 51 -5.79 1.49 -3.08
CA TYR A 51 -5.20 2.79 -2.76
C TYR A 51 -4.81 2.84 -1.28
N VAL A 52 -3.71 3.54 -1.03
CA VAL A 52 -3.29 3.99 0.30
C VAL A 52 -3.88 5.37 0.54
N HIS A 53 -4.55 5.57 1.66
CA HIS A 53 -5.08 6.86 2.09
C HIS A 53 -4.36 7.35 3.33
N ALA A 54 -4.02 8.64 3.36
CA ALA A 54 -3.58 9.34 4.56
C ALA A 54 -4.62 10.43 4.88
N GLY A 55 -5.41 10.22 5.93
CA GLY A 55 -6.67 10.92 6.13
C GLY A 55 -7.57 10.80 4.89
N PHE A 56 -8.03 11.93 4.35
CA PHE A 56 -8.95 11.96 3.19
C PHE A 56 -8.26 11.91 1.82
N ARG A 57 -6.92 11.87 1.76
CA ARG A 57 -6.19 11.92 0.49
C ARG A 57 -5.66 10.55 0.12
N SER A 58 -5.83 10.16 -1.14
CA SER A 58 -5.07 9.05 -1.69
C SER A 58 -3.61 9.49 -1.85
N VAL A 59 -2.70 8.67 -1.32
CA VAL A 59 -1.26 8.93 -1.29
C VAL A 59 -0.48 7.73 -1.83
N GLY A 60 -1.12 6.84 -2.60
CA GLY A 60 -0.47 5.71 -3.24
C GLY A 60 -1.47 4.77 -3.87
N LYS A 61 -1.03 4.00 -4.86
CA LYS A 61 -1.81 2.96 -5.53
C LYS A 61 -1.25 1.60 -5.18
N ILE A 62 -2.11 0.61 -5.02
CA ILE A 62 -1.75 -0.77 -4.68
C ILE A 62 -2.12 -1.66 -5.86
N GLU A 63 -1.19 -2.52 -6.26
CA GLU A 63 -1.39 -3.60 -7.22
C GLU A 63 -1.04 -4.92 -6.51
N VAL A 64 -1.95 -5.89 -6.53
CA VAL A 64 -1.80 -7.19 -5.90
C VAL A 64 -1.91 -8.26 -6.98
N THR A 65 -0.84 -9.02 -7.18
CA THR A 65 -0.78 -10.08 -8.19
C THR A 65 -0.57 -11.44 -7.51
N PRO A 66 -1.41 -12.46 -7.79
CA PRO A 66 -1.14 -13.82 -7.35
C PRO A 66 0.14 -14.38 -7.98
N ILE A 67 0.93 -15.08 -7.18
CA ILE A 67 2.15 -15.83 -7.58
C ILE A 67 2.10 -17.24 -7.03
#